data_AF-A0AAE1VNJ1-F1
#
_entry.id   AF-A0AAE1VNJ1-F1
#
_cell.length_a   1.000
_cell.length_b   1.000
_cell.length_c   1.000
_cell.angle_alpha   90.00
_cell.angle_beta   90.00
_cell.angle_gamma   90.00
#
_symmetry.space_group_name_H-M   'P 1'
#
loop_
_entity.id
_entity.type
_entity.pdbx_description
1 polymer ?
#
loop_
_entity_poly.entity_id
_entity_poly.type
_entity_poly.pdbx_seq_one_letter_code
_entity_poly.pdbx_strand_id
1 'polypeptide(L)'
;MLKKQYIDEDHTLNFTVPIYEPFPPQYFIRVVSDRWLGSQTVLPVSFLHLILPEKFPPPTELLDLQPLPVTALRNPTYEVLYQDFKHFNPVQTQVFTVLYNSDDNVLVAAPTGSGKTICAEFSILRNHQKGPDSILRAVYIAPIEALAKERYSDWKNKFGDTLGMSG
;
A
#
# COMPACT_ATOMS: atom_id res chain seq x y z
N MET A 1 35.13 1.21 -1.24
CA MET A 1 36.58 1.24 -0.96
C MET A 1 36.80 1.91 0.39
N LEU A 2 37.45 1.21 1.33
CA LEU A 2 37.84 1.77 2.62
C LEU A 2 38.82 2.94 2.39
N LYS A 3 38.54 4.10 2.96
CA LYS A 3 39.41 5.28 2.86
C LYS A 3 40.19 5.45 4.16
N LYS A 4 41.46 5.85 4.06
CA LYS A 4 42.36 6.05 5.23
C LYS A 4 41.74 6.95 6.31
N GLN A 5 40.94 7.93 5.91
CA GLN A 5 40.29 8.89 6.81
C GLN A 5 39.21 8.27 7.73
N TYR A 6 38.79 7.03 7.50
CA TYR A 6 37.75 6.34 8.27
C TYR A 6 38.28 5.05 8.91
N ILE A 7 39.58 4.88 9.06
CA ILE A 7 40.17 3.59 9.47
C ILE A 7 39.68 3.11 10.86
N ASP A 8 39.41 4.05 11.76
CA ASP A 8 38.96 3.79 13.13
C ASP A 8 37.43 3.89 13.29
N GLU A 9 36.70 4.07 12.18
CA GLU A 9 35.24 4.15 12.18
C GLU A 9 34.60 2.80 11.86
N ASP A 10 33.50 2.49 12.56
CA ASP A 10 32.69 1.32 12.26
C ASP A 10 31.95 1.50 10.93
N HIS A 11 32.07 0.51 10.05
CA HIS A 11 31.39 0.50 8.76
C HIS A 11 30.24 -0.51 8.77
N THR A 12 29.00 -0.03 8.60
CA THR A 12 27.83 -0.90 8.49
C THR A 12 27.52 -1.20 7.03
N LEU A 13 27.39 -2.48 6.68
CA LEU A 13 26.97 -2.93 5.36
C LEU A 13 25.67 -3.73 5.48
N ASN A 14 24.63 -3.32 4.76
CA ASN A 14 23.35 -3.99 4.73
C ASN A 14 23.14 -4.64 3.36
N PHE A 15 22.90 -5.95 3.36
CA PHE A 15 22.56 -6.73 2.17
C PHE A 15 21.63 -7.88 2.53
N THR A 16 20.91 -8.41 1.55
CA THR A 16 20.00 -9.56 1.72
C THR A 16 20.60 -10.78 1.03
N VAL A 17 20.56 -11.92 1.71
CA VAL A 17 20.96 -13.22 1.15
C VAL A 17 19.76 -14.16 1.14
N PRO A 18 19.52 -14.89 0.04
CA PRO A 18 18.45 -15.88 0.01
C PRO A 18 18.83 -17.10 0.87
N ILE A 19 17.82 -17.72 1.49
CA ILE A 19 17.95 -19.00 2.17
C ILE A 19 17.11 -19.99 1.38
N TYR A 20 17.75 -21.05 0.87
CA TYR A 20 17.09 -22.07 0.06
C TYR A 20 16.89 -23.36 0.86
N GLU A 21 15.90 -24.16 0.45
CA GLU A 21 15.73 -25.53 0.93
C GLU A 21 16.70 -26.47 0.16
N PRO A 22 17.38 -27.42 0.83
CA PRO A 22 17.34 -27.69 2.26
C PRO A 22 18.07 -26.62 3.09
N PHE A 23 17.50 -26.28 4.26
CA PHE A 23 18.02 -25.19 5.09
C PHE A 23 19.47 -25.44 5.53
N PRO A 24 20.41 -24.54 5.19
CA PRO A 24 21.79 -24.67 5.64
C PRO A 24 21.89 -24.39 7.16
N PRO A 25 22.85 -24.99 7.87
CA PRO A 25 23.05 -24.71 9.30
C PRO A 25 23.72 -23.34 9.55
N GLN A 26 24.46 -22.82 8.56
CA GLN A 26 25.17 -21.54 8.65
C GLN A 26 25.59 -21.01 7.27
N TYR A 27 25.84 -19.71 7.20
CA TYR A 27 26.59 -19.06 6.12
C TYR A 27 27.94 -18.54 6.61
N PHE A 28 28.82 -18.20 5.67
CA PHE A 28 30.11 -17.58 5.96
C PHE A 28 30.21 -16.24 5.26
N ILE A 29 30.44 -15.17 6.02
CA ILE A 29 30.81 -13.86 5.49
C ILE A 29 32.32 -13.82 5.45
N ARG A 30 32.92 -13.76 4.26
CA ARG A 30 34.36 -13.63 4.06
C ARG A 30 34.69 -12.25 3.53
N VAL A 31 35.53 -11.52 4.28
CA VAL A 31 36.09 -10.23 3.87
C VAL A 31 37.54 -10.46 3.50
N VAL A 32 37.94 -10.08 2.28
CA VAL A 32 39.29 -10.29 1.75
C VAL A 32 39.84 -8.96 1.24
N SER A 33 41.12 -8.69 1.53
CA SER A 33 41.84 -7.57 0.94
C SER A 33 42.14 -7.84 -0.54
N ASP A 34 41.90 -6.86 -1.39
CA ASP A 34 42.26 -6.90 -2.81
C ASP A 34 43.76 -6.68 -3.05
N ARG A 35 44.50 -6.19 -2.03
CA ARG A 35 45.91 -5.77 -2.15
C ARG A 35 46.89 -6.58 -1.31
N TRP A 36 46.44 -7.19 -0.23
CA TRP A 36 47.31 -7.86 0.73
C TRP A 36 47.06 -9.37 0.75
N LEU A 37 48.07 -10.13 0.33
CA LEU A 37 48.01 -11.59 0.39
C LEU A 37 47.84 -12.07 1.83
N GLY A 38 46.91 -13.01 2.05
CA GLY A 38 46.62 -13.56 3.37
C GLY A 38 45.75 -12.67 4.27
N SER A 39 45.46 -11.42 3.88
CA SER A 39 44.60 -10.53 4.66
C SER A 39 43.12 -10.86 4.40
N GLN A 40 42.58 -11.78 5.18
CA GLN A 40 41.16 -12.14 5.15
C GLN A 40 40.60 -12.34 6.56
N THR A 41 39.30 -12.14 6.70
CA THR A 41 38.53 -12.49 7.90
C THR A 41 37.29 -13.27 7.47
N VAL A 42 36.94 -14.31 8.23
CA VAL A 42 35.76 -15.14 7.97
C VAL A 42 34.89 -15.16 9.22
N LEU A 43 33.62 -14.81 9.06
CA LEU A 43 32.62 -14.81 10.13
C LEU A 43 31.53 -15.84 9.81
N PRO A 44 31.34 -16.89 10.65
CA PRO A 44 30.20 -17.80 10.52
C PRO A 44 28.93 -17.14 11.05
N VAL A 45 27.86 -17.19 10.27
CA VAL A 45 26.51 -16.76 10.64
C VAL A 45 25.66 -18.01 10.82
N SER A 46 25.39 -18.38 12.07
CA SER A 46 24.63 -19.59 12.41
C SER A 46 23.13 -19.38 12.26
N PHE A 47 22.44 -20.40 11.73
CA PHE A 47 20.99 -20.44 11.61
C PHE A 47 20.32 -21.40 12.61
N LEU A 48 21.07 -21.94 13.59
CA LEU A 48 20.56 -22.93 14.55
C LEU A 48 19.31 -22.45 15.33
N HIS A 49 19.24 -21.15 15.61
CA HIS A 49 18.12 -20.52 16.31
C HIS A 49 17.35 -19.54 15.41
N LEU A 50 17.51 -19.64 14.08
CA LEU A 50 16.79 -18.81 13.13
C LEU A 50 15.35 -19.30 13.02
N ILE A 51 14.41 -18.46 13.44
CA ILE A 51 12.98 -18.68 13.22
C ILE A 51 12.61 -17.95 11.94
N LEU A 52 12.32 -18.71 10.87
CA LEU A 52 11.79 -18.13 9.65
C LEU A 52 10.33 -17.72 9.87
N PRO A 53 9.89 -16.57 9.33
CA PRO A 53 8.48 -16.22 9.31
C PRO A 53 7.67 -17.30 8.58
N GLU A 54 6.40 -17.40 8.93
CA GLU A 54 5.46 -18.21 8.16
C GLU A 54 5.36 -17.68 6.73
N LYS A 55 5.16 -18.59 5.76
CA LYS A 55 4.91 -18.19 4.38
C LYS A 55 3.60 -17.40 4.36
N PHE A 56 3.63 -16.21 3.78
CA PHE A 56 2.43 -15.40 3.63
C PHE A 56 1.37 -16.17 2.83
N PRO A 57 0.08 -16.08 3.21
CA PRO A 57 -0.98 -16.65 2.39
C PRO A 57 -0.95 -15.99 1.00
N PRO A 58 -1.39 -16.72 -0.05
CA PRO A 58 -1.50 -16.13 -1.38
C PRO A 58 -2.42 -14.90 -1.35
N PRO A 59 -2.11 -13.87 -2.16
CA PRO A 59 -2.97 -12.70 -2.26
C PRO A 59 -4.36 -13.10 -2.81
N THR A 60 -5.39 -12.37 -2.42
CA THR A 60 -6.74 -12.54 -2.97
C THR A 60 -6.72 -12.35 -4.48
N GLU A 61 -7.24 -13.34 -5.22
CA GLU A 61 -7.30 -13.26 -6.67
C GLU A 61 -8.23 -12.15 -7.14
N LEU A 62 -7.84 -11.53 -8.25
CA LEU A 62 -8.69 -10.58 -8.96
C LEU A 62 -9.63 -11.37 -9.86
N LEU A 63 -10.92 -11.34 -9.53
CA LEU A 63 -11.96 -12.04 -10.26
C LEU A 63 -12.22 -11.35 -11.61
N ASP A 64 -12.48 -12.13 -12.65
CA ASP A 64 -12.90 -11.63 -13.96
C ASP A 64 -14.38 -11.21 -13.93
N LEU A 65 -14.64 -10.09 -13.26
CA LEU A 65 -15.96 -9.51 -13.11
C LEU A 65 -16.28 -8.61 -14.30
N GLN A 66 -17.56 -8.54 -14.66
CA GLN A 66 -18.04 -7.53 -15.60
C GLN A 66 -17.75 -6.13 -15.04
N PRO A 67 -17.10 -5.24 -15.80
CA PRO A 67 -16.77 -3.89 -15.35
C PRO A 67 -17.99 -3.16 -14.79
N LEU A 68 -17.90 -2.67 -13.56
CA LEU A 68 -19.03 -2.04 -12.90
C LEU A 68 -19.29 -0.64 -13.49
N PRO A 69 -20.48 -0.35 -14.04
CA PRO A 69 -20.79 0.98 -14.56
C PRO A 69 -20.92 1.99 -13.41
N VAL A 70 -20.62 3.27 -13.70
CA VAL A 70 -20.76 4.36 -12.71
C VAL A 70 -22.20 4.48 -12.19
N THR A 71 -23.20 4.12 -12.99
CA THR A 71 -24.62 4.07 -12.62
C THR A 71 -24.93 3.09 -11.47
N ALA A 72 -23.99 2.21 -11.11
CA ALA A 72 -24.11 1.37 -9.93
C ALA A 72 -24.14 2.16 -8.61
N LEU A 73 -23.71 3.44 -8.61
CA LEU A 73 -23.81 4.34 -7.46
C LEU A 73 -25.26 4.67 -7.10
N ARG A 74 -26.21 4.57 -8.04
CA ARG A 74 -27.65 4.82 -7.85
C ARG A 74 -27.97 6.21 -7.27
N ASN A 75 -27.13 7.20 -7.59
CA ASN A 75 -27.31 8.58 -7.15
C ASN A 75 -26.75 9.50 -8.25
N PRO A 76 -27.61 10.24 -8.98
CA PRO A 76 -27.17 11.10 -10.08
C PRO A 76 -26.09 12.10 -9.68
N THR A 77 -26.14 12.65 -8.47
CA THR A 77 -25.14 13.60 -7.97
C THR A 77 -23.78 12.93 -7.77
N TYR A 78 -23.74 11.65 -7.37
CA TYR A 78 -22.47 10.93 -7.23
C TYR A 78 -21.93 10.46 -8.58
N GLU A 79 -22.82 10.08 -9.51
CA GLU A 79 -22.45 9.65 -10.85
C GLU A 79 -21.71 10.76 -11.62
N VAL A 80 -22.15 12.02 -11.46
CA VAL A 80 -21.47 13.20 -12.04
C VAL A 80 -20.02 13.34 -11.57
N LEU A 81 -19.69 12.89 -10.36
CA LEU A 81 -18.32 12.95 -9.82
C LEU A 81 -17.32 12.05 -10.56
N TYR A 82 -17.80 11.10 -11.35
CA TYR A 82 -17.01 10.09 -12.04
C TYR A 82 -17.26 10.07 -13.55
N GLN A 83 -17.76 11.19 -14.11
CA GLN A 83 -18.11 11.32 -15.54
C GLN A 83 -16.93 11.12 -16.52
N ASP A 84 -15.68 11.22 -16.04
CA ASP A 84 -14.48 11.02 -16.86
C ASP A 84 -14.33 9.59 -17.38
N PHE A 85 -15.05 8.63 -16.79
CA PHE A 85 -15.05 7.23 -17.23
C PHE A 85 -16.43 6.60 -17.09
N LYS A 86 -16.68 5.53 -17.86
CA LYS A 86 -17.99 4.83 -17.86
C LYS A 86 -18.08 3.67 -16.88
N HIS A 87 -16.93 3.03 -16.61
CA HIS A 87 -16.85 1.85 -15.76
C HIS A 87 -15.68 1.96 -14.79
N PHE A 88 -15.87 1.46 -13.58
CA PHE A 88 -14.81 1.28 -12.61
C PHE A 88 -13.85 0.17 -13.06
N ASN A 89 -12.59 0.28 -12.62
CA ASN A 89 -11.59 -0.73 -12.94
C ASN A 89 -11.88 -2.07 -12.20
N PRO A 90 -11.18 -3.16 -12.53
CA PRO A 90 -11.45 -4.46 -11.91
C PRO A 90 -11.31 -4.48 -10.38
N VAL A 91 -10.30 -3.80 -9.82
CA VAL A 91 -10.09 -3.73 -8.36
C VAL A 91 -11.29 -3.05 -7.71
N GLN A 92 -11.66 -1.86 -8.20
CA GLN A 92 -12.79 -1.08 -7.72
C GLN A 92 -14.10 -1.84 -7.86
N THR A 93 -14.30 -2.55 -8.98
CA THR A 93 -15.47 -3.40 -9.25
C THR A 93 -15.58 -4.50 -8.20
N GLN A 94 -14.48 -5.22 -7.91
CA GLN A 94 -14.48 -6.31 -6.93
C GLN A 94 -14.73 -5.83 -5.51
N VAL A 95 -14.22 -4.65 -5.12
CA VAL A 95 -14.40 -4.12 -3.76
C VAL A 95 -15.65 -3.26 -3.58
N PHE A 96 -16.35 -2.90 -4.65
CA PHE A 96 -17.47 -1.95 -4.61
C PHE A 96 -18.56 -2.37 -3.62
N THR A 97 -19.00 -3.62 -3.68
CA THR A 97 -20.10 -4.10 -2.83
C THR A 97 -19.76 -3.97 -1.35
N VAL A 98 -18.55 -4.33 -0.93
CA VAL A 98 -18.18 -4.23 0.48
C VAL A 98 -17.97 -2.77 0.91
N LEU A 99 -17.39 -1.92 0.06
CA LEU A 99 -17.12 -0.52 0.44
C LEU A 99 -18.33 0.41 0.35
N TYR A 100 -19.29 0.10 -0.53
CA TYR A 100 -20.43 0.98 -0.82
C TYR A 100 -21.77 0.44 -0.31
N ASN A 101 -21.92 -0.88 -0.13
CA ASN A 101 -23.17 -1.49 0.34
C ASN A 101 -23.08 -2.09 1.74
N SER A 102 -21.91 -2.05 2.40
CA SER A 102 -21.71 -2.53 3.77
C SER A 102 -21.07 -1.45 4.65
N ASP A 103 -20.99 -1.72 5.95
CA ASP A 103 -20.32 -0.88 6.95
C ASP A 103 -19.16 -1.63 7.62
N ASP A 104 -18.67 -2.70 6.99
CA ASP A 104 -17.57 -3.52 7.49
C ASP A 104 -16.21 -2.83 7.34
N ASN A 105 -15.25 -3.20 8.19
CA ASN A 105 -13.86 -2.75 8.05
C ASN A 105 -13.19 -3.51 6.90
N VAL A 106 -12.59 -2.78 5.96
CA VAL A 106 -12.00 -3.35 4.74
C VAL A 106 -10.53 -2.99 4.59
N LEU A 107 -9.69 -3.98 4.26
CA LEU A 107 -8.31 -3.78 3.82
C LEU A 107 -8.21 -3.92 2.30
N VAL A 108 -7.88 -2.82 1.61
CA VAL A 108 -7.61 -2.83 0.16
C VAL A 108 -6.11 -2.64 -0.08
N ALA A 109 -5.41 -3.75 -0.26
CA ALA A 109 -3.99 -3.77 -0.60
C ALA A 109 -3.81 -4.03 -2.11
N ALA A 110 -3.61 -2.95 -2.87
CA ALA A 110 -3.34 -3.01 -4.30
C ALA A 110 -2.16 -2.11 -4.67
N PRO A 111 -1.44 -2.37 -5.78
CA PRO A 111 -0.34 -1.54 -6.24
C PRO A 111 -0.71 -0.05 -6.41
N THR A 112 0.30 0.82 -6.43
CA THR A 112 0.09 2.23 -6.79
C THR A 112 -0.44 2.33 -8.22
N GLY A 113 -1.41 3.20 -8.45
CA GLY A 113 -2.11 3.31 -9.75
C GLY A 113 -3.34 2.43 -9.91
N SER A 114 -3.61 1.47 -9.01
CA SER A 114 -4.81 0.62 -9.07
C SER A 114 -6.13 1.33 -8.68
N GLY A 115 -6.11 2.64 -8.43
CA GLY A 115 -7.32 3.42 -8.16
C GLY A 115 -7.87 3.29 -6.73
N LYS A 116 -7.02 2.97 -5.75
CA LYS A 116 -7.39 2.87 -4.32
C LYS A 116 -8.03 4.14 -3.75
N THR A 117 -7.74 5.32 -4.32
CA THR A 117 -8.37 6.58 -3.94
C THR A 117 -9.89 6.50 -4.11
N ILE A 118 -10.37 6.00 -5.26
CA ILE A 118 -11.81 5.82 -5.52
C ILE A 118 -12.41 4.78 -4.56
N CYS A 119 -11.65 3.74 -4.17
CA CYS A 119 -12.11 2.81 -3.14
C CYS A 119 -12.39 3.53 -1.80
N ALA A 120 -11.52 4.45 -1.38
CA ALA A 120 -11.76 5.27 -0.19
C ALA A 120 -12.98 6.19 -0.37
N GLU A 121 -13.16 6.74 -1.58
CA GLU A 121 -14.31 7.59 -1.90
C GLU A 121 -15.64 6.82 -1.83
N PHE A 122 -15.69 5.53 -2.20
CA PHE A 122 -16.89 4.71 -2.01
C PHE A 122 -17.34 4.69 -0.55
N SER A 123 -16.41 4.54 0.39
CA SER A 123 -16.72 4.57 1.82
C SER A 123 -17.18 5.96 2.29
N ILE A 124 -16.61 7.04 1.75
CA ILE A 124 -17.06 8.41 2.03
C ILE A 124 -18.50 8.62 1.53
N LEU A 125 -18.80 8.20 0.30
CA LEU A 125 -20.13 8.31 -0.29
C LEU A 125 -21.15 7.43 0.46
N ARG A 126 -20.78 6.22 0.87
CA ARG A 126 -21.60 5.36 1.74
C ARG A 126 -21.92 6.06 3.06
N ASN A 127 -20.93 6.69 3.69
CA ASN A 127 -21.17 7.45 4.93
C ASN A 127 -22.13 8.63 4.70
N HIS A 128 -22.03 9.29 3.55
CA HIS A 128 -22.93 10.38 3.17
C HIS A 128 -24.37 9.94 2.90
N GLN A 129 -24.59 8.71 2.40
CA GLN A 129 -25.94 8.16 2.19
C GLN A 129 -26.75 7.96 3.48
N LYS A 130 -26.12 7.94 4.66
CA LYS A 130 -26.81 7.67 5.94
C LYS A 130 -27.78 8.78 6.38
N GLY A 131 -27.86 9.88 5.63
CA GLY A 131 -28.92 10.88 5.75
C GLY A 131 -28.60 12.03 6.73
N PRO A 132 -29.49 13.04 6.82
CA PRO A 132 -29.24 14.30 7.53
C PRO A 132 -29.14 14.18 9.05
N ASP A 133 -29.68 13.10 9.64
CA ASP A 133 -29.55 12.81 11.07
C ASP A 133 -28.15 12.28 11.44
N SER A 134 -27.36 11.87 10.44
CA SER A 134 -25.99 11.41 10.61
C SER A 134 -25.02 12.53 10.22
N ILE A 135 -24.30 13.08 11.19
CA ILE A 135 -23.25 14.05 10.93
C ILE A 135 -22.14 13.36 10.13
N LEU A 136 -22.03 13.67 8.84
CA LEU A 136 -20.96 13.16 7.99
C LEU A 136 -19.60 13.62 8.53
N ARG A 137 -18.88 12.71 9.17
CA ARG A 137 -17.49 12.90 9.58
C ARG A 137 -16.65 11.74 9.09
N ALA A 138 -15.63 12.05 8.30
CA ALA A 138 -14.64 11.11 7.82
C ALA A 138 -13.25 11.70 8.02
N VAL A 139 -12.28 10.88 8.41
CA VAL A 139 -10.89 11.28 8.58
C VAL A 139 -10.05 10.47 7.60
N TYR A 140 -9.36 11.15 6.70
CA TYR A 140 -8.39 10.55 5.80
C TYR A 140 -6.98 10.81 6.32
N ILE A 141 -6.18 9.75 6.37
CA ILE A 141 -4.80 9.79 6.87
C ILE A 141 -3.87 9.40 5.73
N ALA A 142 -2.87 10.24 5.47
CA ALA A 142 -1.77 9.95 4.56
C ALA A 142 -0.43 10.06 5.31
N PRO A 143 0.59 9.28 4.93
CA PRO A 143 1.87 9.26 5.64
C PRO A 143 2.72 10.51 5.44
N ILE A 144 2.41 11.34 4.43
CA ILE A 144 3.19 12.52 4.05
C ILE A 144 2.23 13.68 3.78
N GLU A 145 2.61 14.88 4.25
CA GLU A 145 1.80 16.11 4.12
C GLU A 145 1.46 16.45 2.66
N ALA A 146 2.39 16.26 1.72
CA ALA A 146 2.16 16.54 0.31
C ALA A 146 0.99 15.72 -0.27
N LEU A 147 0.90 14.43 0.08
CA LEU A 147 -0.20 13.56 -0.35
C LEU A 147 -1.54 13.97 0.28
N ALA A 148 -1.51 14.39 1.56
CA ALA A 148 -2.70 14.90 2.23
C ALA A 148 -3.20 16.20 1.58
N LYS A 149 -2.30 17.12 1.22
CA LYS A 149 -2.64 18.38 0.53
C LYS A 149 -3.20 18.15 -0.87
N GLU A 150 -2.59 17.24 -1.63
CA GLU A 150 -3.08 16.84 -2.95
C GLU A 150 -4.52 16.31 -2.84
N ARG A 151 -4.76 15.34 -1.95
CA ARG A 151 -6.10 14.77 -1.73
C ARG A 151 -7.10 15.79 -1.20
N TYR A 152 -6.68 16.70 -0.32
CA TYR A 152 -7.54 17.79 0.15
C TYR A 152 -7.97 18.70 -1.01
N SER A 153 -7.06 19.10 -1.88
CA SER A 153 -7.38 19.93 -3.05
C SER A 153 -8.35 19.22 -4.00
N ASP A 154 -8.09 17.95 -4.29
CA ASP A 154 -8.94 17.14 -5.17
C ASP A 154 -10.35 16.99 -4.61
N TRP A 155 -10.45 16.61 -3.33
CA TRP A 155 -11.72 16.37 -2.67
C TRP A 155 -12.49 17.63 -2.34
N LYS A 156 -11.81 18.76 -2.11
CA LYS A 156 -12.47 20.06 -1.96
C LYS A 156 -13.22 20.42 -3.25
N ASN A 157 -12.58 20.29 -4.40
CA ASN A 157 -13.24 20.57 -5.68
C ASN A 157 -14.31 19.52 -5.99
N LYS A 158 -14.02 18.24 -5.74
CA LYS A 158 -14.93 17.13 -6.09
C LYS A 158 -16.17 17.09 -5.20
N PHE A 159 -15.99 17.06 -3.87
CA PHE A 159 -17.08 16.92 -2.91
C PHE A 159 -17.60 18.24 -2.37
N GLY A 160 -16.74 19.25 -2.21
CA GLY A 160 -17.16 20.56 -1.71
C GLY A 160 -18.11 21.26 -2.67
N ASP A 161 -17.74 21.37 -3.94
CA ASP A 161 -18.55 22.09 -4.93
C ASP A 161 -19.82 21.32 -5.32
N THR A 162 -19.74 19.99 -5.39
CA THR A 162 -20.84 19.14 -5.90
C THR A 162 -21.80 18.66 -4.81
N LEU A 163 -21.28 18.35 -3.61
CA LEU A 163 -22.07 17.77 -2.52
C LEU A 163 -22.27 18.74 -1.34
N GLY A 164 -21.71 19.95 -1.41
CA GLY A 164 -21.78 20.92 -0.31
C GLY A 164 -21.02 20.47 0.94
N MET A 165 -20.10 19.51 0.80
CA MET A 165 -19.25 19.03 1.90
C MET A 165 -18.07 19.99 2.08
N SER A 166 -18.32 21.17 2.66
CA SER A 166 -17.26 22.08 3.08
C SER A 166 -16.79 21.71 4.49
N GLY A 167 -15.49 21.41 4.60
CA GLY A 167 -14.78 21.32 5.89
C GLY A 167 -14.26 22.67 6.34
#